data_AF-A0A2E7FIM4-F1
#
_entry.id   AF-A0A2E7FIM4-F1
#
_cell.length_a   1.000
_cell.length_b   1.000
_cell.length_c   1.000
_cell.angle_alpha   90.00
_cell.angle_beta   90.00
_cell.angle_gamma   90.00
#
_symmetry.space_group_name_H-M   'P 1'
#
loop_
_entity.id
_entity.type
_entity.pdbx_description
1 polymer ?
#
loop_
_entity_poly.entity_id
_entity_poly.type
_entity_poly.pdbx_seq_one_letter_code
_entity_poly.pdbx_strand_id
1 'polypeptide(L)' 'MKKIFLYFLIIVFFACEKDNCGEIIDKVIEGNINILVIRFDDGGGTSQGEFNGELVADIEVSNEIFLNFSEGETYCVE' A
#
# COMPACT_ATOMS: atom_id res chain seq x y z
N MET A 1 25.91 -38.85 1.49
CA MET A 1 24.54 -38.73 2.02
C MET A 1 24.27 -37.27 2.34
N LYS A 2 23.08 -36.77 1.96
CA LYS A 2 22.50 -35.43 2.21
C LYS A 2 22.92 -34.85 3.57
N LYS A 3 23.05 -33.53 3.74
CA LYS A 3 21.93 -32.54 3.75
C LYS A 3 22.55 -31.14 3.58
N ILE A 4 22.43 -30.55 2.39
CA ILE A 4 21.52 -29.43 2.07
C ILE A 4 21.68 -28.29 3.07
N PHE A 5 22.48 -27.32 2.61
CA PHE A 5 22.64 -25.96 3.09
C PHE A 5 21.25 -25.30 3.11
N LEU A 6 20.63 -25.18 4.29
CA LEU A 6 19.38 -24.46 4.44
C LEU A 6 19.72 -22.98 4.50
N TYR A 7 19.72 -22.33 3.33
CA TYR A 7 19.77 -20.87 3.23
C TYR A 7 18.53 -20.32 3.95
N PHE A 8 18.76 -19.83 5.16
CA PHE A 8 17.79 -19.08 5.95
C PHE A 8 17.65 -17.72 5.27
N LEU A 9 16.75 -17.64 4.28
CA LEU A 9 16.38 -16.40 3.63
C LEU A 9 15.53 -15.61 4.63
N ILE A 10 16.18 -14.91 5.55
CA ILE A 10 15.54 -13.90 6.40
C ILE A 10 15.20 -12.74 5.49
N ILE A 11 13.99 -12.76 4.92
CA ILE A 11 13.38 -11.55 4.39
C ILE A 11 12.96 -10.77 5.63
N VAL A 12 13.85 -9.89 6.10
CA VAL A 12 13.48 -8.85 7.06
C VAL A 12 12.49 -7.96 6.32
N PHE A 13 11.22 -8.14 6.60
CA PHE A 13 10.18 -7.20 6.22
C PHE A 13 10.57 -5.85 6.83
N PHE A 14 10.98 -4.92 5.96
CA PHE A 14 11.20 -3.54 6.33
C PHE A 14 9.86 -2.98 6.82
N ALA A 15 9.67 -2.95 8.13
CA ALA A 15 8.61 -2.16 8.76
C ALA A 15 8.97 -0.69 8.52
N CYS A 16 8.49 -0.15 7.40
CA CYS A 16 8.56 1.26 7.10
C CYS A 16 7.47 1.94 7.95
N GLU A 17 7.88 2.52 9.08
CA GLU A 17 7.03 3.44 9.85
C GLU A 17 6.92 4.73 9.00
N LYS A 18 6.00 4.74 8.03
CA LYS A 18 5.67 5.92 7.24
C LYS A 18 4.26 6.34 7.59
N ASP A 19 4.11 7.59 8.01
CA ASP A 19 2.83 8.20 8.40
C ASP A 19 1.82 8.32 7.24
N ASN A 20 2.16 7.84 6.03
CA ASN A 20 1.34 7.89 4.81
C ASN A 20 1.18 6.48 4.18
N CYS A 21 0.95 5.46 5.00
CA CYS A 21 0.61 4.11 4.55
C CYS A 21 -0.90 3.91 4.57
N GLY A 22 -1.41 3.14 3.60
CA GLY A 22 -2.81 2.75 3.56
C GLY A 22 -3.02 1.44 2.82
N GLU A 23 -4.21 0.88 2.94
CA GLU A 23 -4.65 -0.31 2.22
C GLU A 23 -5.01 0.05 0.77
N ILE A 24 -4.49 -0.70 -0.19
CA ILE A 24 -4.96 -0.62 -1.59
C ILE A 24 -6.34 -1.26 -1.67
N ILE A 25 -7.36 -0.47 -1.96
CA ILE A 25 -8.75 -0.94 -2.05
C ILE A 25 -9.23 -1.14 -3.49
N ASP A 26 -8.53 -0.56 -4.47
CA ASP A 26 -8.81 -0.74 -5.90
C ASP A 26 -7.57 -0.41 -6.75
N LYS A 27 -7.57 -0.88 -7.99
CA LYS A 27 -6.52 -0.69 -8.99
C LYS A 27 -7.12 -0.30 -10.33
N VAL A 28 -6.80 0.89 -10.81
CA VAL A 28 -7.39 1.45 -12.02
C VAL A 28 -6.31 1.69 -13.08
N ILE A 29 -6.63 1.37 -14.33
CA ILE A 29 -5.83 1.74 -15.50
C ILE A 29 -6.63 2.77 -16.30
N GLU A 30 -6.12 3.99 -16.39
CA GLU A 30 -6.72 5.08 -17.18
C GLU A 30 -5.77 5.48 -18.30
N GLY A 31 -5.99 4.91 -19.50
CA GLY A 31 -5.11 5.10 -20.65
C GLY A 31 -3.73 4.48 -20.42
N ASN A 32 -2.71 5.32 -20.22
CA ASN A 32 -1.33 4.91 -19.94
C ASN A 32 -0.94 5.15 -18.46
N ILE A 33 -1.89 5.56 -17.62
CA ILE A 33 -1.68 5.87 -16.22
C ILE A 33 -2.17 4.68 -15.38
N ASN A 34 -1.33 4.26 -14.44
CA ASN A 34 -1.65 3.22 -13.48
C ASN A 34 -1.94 3.89 -12.13
N ILE A 35 -3.11 3.63 -11.56
CA ILE A 35 -3.60 4.28 -10.33
C ILE A 35 -3.87 3.21 -9.27
N LEU A 36 -3.36 3.42 -8.07
CA LEU A 36 -3.77 2.70 -6.87
C LEU A 36 -4.74 3.56 -6.08
N VAL A 37 -5.90 3.03 -5.73
CA VAL A 37 -6.84 3.68 -4.81
C VAL A 37 -6.51 3.20 -3.41
N ILE A 38 -6.10 4.12 -2.54
CA ILE A 38 -5.56 3.83 -1.22
C ILE A 38 -6.48 4.40 -0.15
N ARG A 39 -6.85 3.56 0.82
CA ARG A 39 -7.52 3.96 2.05
C ARG A 39 -6.49 4.09 3.17
N PHE A 40 -6.38 5.28 3.74
CA PHE A 40 -5.50 5.53 4.88
C PHE A 40 -6.24 5.27 6.19
N ASP A 41 -5.55 4.61 7.13
CA ASP A 41 -6.11 4.27 8.45
C ASP A 41 -6.41 5.53 9.29
N ASP A 42 -5.65 6.61 9.09
CA ASP A 42 -5.83 7.88 9.83
C ASP A 42 -6.88 8.83 9.21
N GLY A 43 -7.97 8.22 8.76
CA GLY A 43 -9.12 8.87 8.16
C GLY A 43 -9.92 9.80 9.08
N GLY A 44 -9.40 11.00 9.37
CA GLY A 44 -10.21 12.19 9.68
C GLY A 44 -10.58 12.44 11.14
N GLY A 45 -9.62 12.92 11.94
CA GLY A 45 -9.90 13.75 13.11
C GLY A 45 -10.09 15.21 12.72
N THR A 46 -11.23 15.61 12.16
CA THR A 46 -11.57 17.04 12.14
C THR A 46 -12.13 17.39 13.52
N SER A 47 -11.44 18.27 14.23
CA SER A 47 -11.97 18.90 15.43
C SER A 47 -13.10 19.88 15.05
N GLN A 48 -14.25 19.34 14.67
CA GLN A 48 -15.59 19.94 14.64
C GLN A 48 -16.50 18.89 13.98
N GLY A 49 -17.54 18.49 14.72
CA GLY A 49 -18.30 17.27 14.49
C GLY A 49 -18.80 17.04 13.06
N GLU A 50 -19.08 15.77 12.79
CA GLU A 50 -19.69 15.22 11.58
C GLU A 50 -18.73 15.12 10.39
N PHE A 51 -18.01 13.99 10.27
CA PHE A 51 -17.78 13.22 9.03
C PHE A 51 -16.82 12.05 9.35
N ASN A 52 -17.38 10.86 9.63
CA ASN A 52 -16.60 9.62 9.74
C ASN A 52 -16.27 9.08 8.33
N GLY A 53 -15.63 9.90 7.50
CA GLY A 53 -15.23 9.51 6.16
C GLY A 53 -13.84 8.88 6.20
N GLU A 54 -13.70 7.67 5.66
CA GLU A 54 -12.39 7.09 5.39
C GLU A 54 -11.63 8.02 4.42
N LEU A 55 -10.35 8.30 4.71
CA LEU A 55 -9.51 9.04 3.76
C LEU A 55 -9.10 8.10 2.64
N VAL A 56 -9.61 8.36 1.43
CA VAL A 56 -9.30 7.61 0.22
C VAL A 56 -8.60 8.54 -0.77
N ALA A 57 -7.51 8.09 -1.38
CA ALA A 57 -6.79 8.83 -2.42
C ALA A 57 -6.43 7.96 -3.62
N ASP A 58 -6.41 8.60 -4.78
CA ASP A 58 -5.99 8.01 -6.04
C ASP A 58 -4.52 8.37 -6.29
N ILE A 59 -3.64 7.37 -6.30
CA ILE A 59 -2.20 7.54 -6.42
C ILE A 59 -1.71 6.99 -7.76
N GLU A 60 -1.23 7.87 -8.63
CA GLU A 60 -0.51 7.47 -9.83
C GLU A 60 0.81 6.79 -9.47
N VAL A 61 1.06 5.61 -10.04
CA VAL A 61 2.25 4.80 -9.77
C VAL A 61 2.90 4.31 -11.05
N SER A 62 4.16 3.91 -10.95
CA SER A 62 4.84 3.24 -12.05
C SER A 62 4.22 1.87 -12.36
N ASN A 63 4.44 1.37 -13.58
CA ASN A 63 3.99 0.03 -13.98
C ASN A 63 4.58 -1.08 -13.10
N GLU A 64 5.80 -0.90 -12.60
CA GLU A 64 6.42 -1.86 -11.69
C GLU A 64 5.66 -1.94 -10.36
N ILE A 65 5.33 -0.80 -9.76
CA ILE A 65 4.55 -0.74 -8.52
C ILE A 65 3.16 -1.31 -8.76
N PHE A 66 2.50 -0.92 -9.84
CA PHE A 66 1.16 -1.42 -10.17
C PHE A 66 1.12 -2.94 -10.36
N LEU A 67 2.17 -3.57 -10.90
CA LEU A 67 2.21 -5.03 -11.08
C LEU A 67 2.60 -5.78 -9.80
N ASN A 68 3.41 -5.16 -8.94
CA ASN A 68 3.93 -5.81 -7.74
C ASN A 68 2.99 -5.74 -6.54
N PHE A 69 2.05 -4.79 -6.51
CA PHE A 69 1.09 -4.63 -5.42
C PHE A 69 -0.32 -5.10 -5.80
N SER A 70 -1.05 -5.65 -4.83
CA SER A 70 -2.40 -6.16 -4.97
C SER A 70 -3.39 -5.43 -4.05
N GLU A 71 -4.68 -5.51 -4.37
CA GLU A 71 -5.74 -5.08 -3.45
C GLU A 71 -5.63 -5.84 -2.11
N GLY A 72 -5.85 -5.14 -1.01
CA GLY A 72 -5.67 -5.61 0.37
C GLY A 72 -4.23 -5.52 0.89
N GLU A 73 -3.25 -5.18 0.06
CA GLU A 73 -1.88 -4.91 0.51
C GLU A 73 -1.71 -3.45 0.94
N THR A 74 -0.78 -3.23 1.88
CA THR A 74 -0.43 -1.89 2.34
C THR A 74 0.58 -1.26 1.39
N TYR A 75 0.30 -0.05 0.92
CA TYR A 75 1.26 0.78 0.18
C TYR A 75 1.47 2.11 0.92
N CYS A 76 2.73 2.54 0.97
CA CYS A 76 3.12 3.79 1.61
C CYS A 76 3.58 4.78 0.55
N VAL A 77 2.90 5.92 0.49
CA VAL A 77 3.27 7.02 -0.42
C VAL A 77 4.51 7.72 0.15
N GLU A 78 5.51 7.96 -0.69
CA GLU A 78 6.72 8.72 -0.31
C GLU A 78 6.52 10.24 -0.41
#